data_AF-A0A4Y7Q4I0-F1
#
_entry.id   AF-A0A4Y7Q4I0-F1
#
_cell.length_a   1.000
_cell.length_b   1.000
_cell.length_c   1.000
_cell.angle_alpha   90.00
_cell.angle_beta   90.00
_cell.angle_gamma   90.00
#
_symmetry.space_group_name_H-M   'P 1'
#
loop_
_entity.id
_entity.type
_entity.pdbx_description
1 polymer ?
#
loop_
_entity_poly.entity_id
_entity_poly.type
_entity_poly.pdbx_seq_one_letter_code
_entity_poly.pdbx_strand_id
1 'polypeptide(L)'
;MSKYAPHRSSSTNPRATSSTICQKCLGKGHFIYECKSSRPYLSRPSRTKQLENPKLLAKLKADGKPSVEVPEEFKQKTGTANRILEAKEKQRATEKGKEKASASDSKRQKRSVPFDILMSN
;
A
#
# COMPACT_ATOMS: atom_id res chain seq x y z
N MET A 1 -29.58 -7.93 -32.07
CA MET A 1 -29.34 -9.19 -31.33
C MET A 1 -27.83 -9.35 -31.11
N SER A 2 -27.37 -9.68 -29.88
CA SER A 2 -25.94 -9.67 -29.51
C SER A 2 -25.19 -10.91 -30.00
N LYS A 3 -24.04 -10.69 -30.67
CA LYS A 3 -23.14 -11.72 -31.24
C LYS A 3 -22.42 -12.60 -30.21
N TYR A 4 -22.57 -12.33 -28.91
CA TYR A 4 -21.83 -12.99 -27.84
C TYR A 4 -22.66 -14.00 -27.04
N ALA A 5 -23.95 -14.15 -27.34
CA ALA A 5 -24.77 -15.17 -26.70
C ALA A 5 -24.59 -16.51 -27.44
N PRO A 6 -24.06 -17.58 -26.81
CA PRO A 6 -23.90 -18.86 -27.47
C PRO A 6 -25.27 -19.45 -27.84
N HIS A 7 -25.53 -19.59 -29.14
CA HIS A 7 -26.66 -20.34 -29.67
C HIS A 7 -26.42 -21.84 -29.46
N ARG A 8 -26.69 -22.35 -28.25
CA ARG A 8 -26.67 -23.79 -28.00
C ARG A 8 -28.00 -24.39 -28.41
N SER A 9 -28.01 -25.18 -29.49
CA SER A 9 -29.01 -26.24 -29.65
C SER A 9 -28.76 -27.25 -28.52
N SER A 10 -29.42 -27.03 -27.39
CA SER A 10 -29.27 -27.87 -26.23
C SER A 10 -30.08 -29.14 -26.45
N SER A 11 -29.40 -30.29 -26.48
CA SER A 11 -30.03 -31.52 -26.02
C SER A 11 -30.65 -31.19 -24.66
N THR A 12 -31.97 -31.31 -24.57
CA THR A 12 -32.79 -30.81 -23.45
C THR A 12 -32.41 -31.45 -22.11
N ASN A 13 -31.60 -32.51 -22.12
CA ASN A 13 -31.06 -33.17 -20.94
C ASN A 13 -29.56 -33.49 -21.12
N PRO A 14 -28.63 -32.59 -20.73
CA PRO A 14 -27.22 -32.93 -20.70
C PRO A 14 -27.00 -34.07 -19.69
N ARG A 15 -26.36 -35.16 -20.11
CA ARG A 15 -25.92 -36.23 -19.20
C ARG A 15 -24.61 -35.83 -18.55
N ALA A 16 -24.49 -36.04 -17.24
CA ALA A 16 -23.28 -35.67 -16.50
C ALA A 16 -22.09 -36.50 -17.01
N THR A 17 -21.00 -35.82 -17.37
CA THR A 17 -19.73 -36.49 -17.65
C THR A 17 -19.02 -36.82 -16.33
N SER A 18 -18.08 -37.77 -16.35
CA SER A 18 -17.21 -38.05 -15.19
C SER A 18 -16.39 -36.85 -14.72
N SER A 19 -16.22 -35.83 -15.58
CA SER A 19 -15.57 -34.56 -15.26
C SER A 19 -16.51 -33.49 -14.68
N THR A 20 -17.83 -33.70 -14.72
CA THR A 20 -18.81 -32.75 -14.20
C THR A 20 -18.72 -32.70 -12.68
N ILE A 21 -18.44 -31.52 -12.11
CA ILE A 21 -18.33 -31.28 -10.67
C ILE A 21 -19.64 -30.69 -10.14
N CYS A 22 -20.20 -31.31 -9.11
CA CYS A 22 -21.38 -30.81 -8.42
C CYS A 22 -21.02 -29.67 -7.46
N GLN A 23 -21.66 -28.50 -7.61
CA GLN A 23 -21.39 -27.35 -6.73
C GLN A 23 -21.95 -27.51 -5.30
N LYS A 24 -22.85 -28.47 -5.06
CA LYS A 24 -23.43 -28.74 -3.73
C LYS A 24 -22.49 -29.59 -2.88
N CYS A 25 -22.00 -30.71 -3.41
CA CYS A 25 -21.17 -31.64 -2.64
C CYS A 25 -19.70 -31.69 -3.05
N LEU A 26 -19.32 -30.97 -4.12
CA LEU A 26 -17.97 -30.95 -4.70
C LEU A 26 -17.50 -32.32 -5.25
N GLY A 27 -18.38 -33.31 -5.30
CA GLY A 27 -18.15 -34.60 -5.96
C GLY A 27 -18.27 -34.52 -7.48
N LYS A 28 -17.78 -35.55 -8.17
CA LYS A 28 -17.82 -35.67 -9.63
C LYS A 28 -18.93 -36.61 -10.09
N GLY A 29 -19.37 -36.47 -11.34
CA GLY A 29 -20.22 -37.45 -12.03
C GLY A 29 -21.73 -37.20 -11.94
N HIS A 30 -22.18 -36.06 -11.42
CA HIS A 30 -23.60 -35.69 -11.39
C HIS A 30 -23.78 -34.17 -11.37
N PHE A 31 -24.96 -33.71 -11.79
CA PHE A 31 -25.35 -32.31 -11.68
C PHE A 31 -25.94 -31.99 -10.30
N ILE A 32 -26.01 -30.69 -9.97
CA ILE A 32 -26.48 -30.22 -8.67
C ILE A 32 -27.93 -30.65 -8.35
N TYR A 33 -28.79 -30.78 -9.36
CA TYR A 33 -30.20 -31.15 -9.19
C TYR A 33 -30.40 -32.65 -8.89
N GLU A 34 -29.43 -33.51 -9.22
CA GLU A 34 -29.44 -34.95 -8.91
C GLU A 34 -28.72 -35.27 -7.59
N CYS A 35 -28.13 -34.26 -6.95
CA CYS A 35 -27.22 -34.42 -5.83
C CYS A 35 -27.97 -34.75 -4.51
N LYS A 36 -27.87 -36.02 -4.11
CA LYS A 36 -28.45 -36.55 -2.85
C LYS A 36 -27.60 -36.29 -1.61
N SER A 37 -26.29 -36.05 -1.77
CA SER A 37 -25.38 -35.78 -0.66
C SER A 37 -25.62 -34.40 -0.03
N SER A 38 -25.36 -34.30 1.28
CA SER A 38 -25.35 -33.03 2.00
C SER A 38 -24.15 -32.16 1.59
N ARG A 39 -24.24 -30.84 1.84
CA ARG A 39 -23.13 -29.92 1.61
C ARG A 39 -22.04 -30.20 2.66
N PRO A 40 -20.83 -30.66 2.27
CA PRO A 40 -19.76 -30.86 3.22
C PRO A 40 -19.33 -29.49 3.76
N TYR A 41 -19.24 -29.37 5.08
CA TYR A 41 -18.62 -28.20 5.69
C TYR A 41 -17.11 -28.32 5.56
N LEU A 42 -16.55 -27.68 4.53
CA LEU A 42 -15.11 -27.55 4.40
C LEU A 42 -14.67 -26.31 5.15
N SER A 43 -13.87 -26.50 6.20
CA SER A 43 -13.26 -25.39 6.91
C SER A 43 -12.33 -24.66 5.95
N ARG A 44 -12.67 -23.40 5.65
CA ARG A 44 -11.79 -22.55 4.87
C ARG A 44 -10.65 -22.11 5.79
N PRO A 45 -9.38 -22.37 5.44
CA PRO A 45 -8.27 -21.86 6.23
C PRO A 45 -8.33 -20.33 6.24
N SER A 46 -8.11 -19.73 7.41
CA SER A 46 -8.01 -18.28 7.53
C SER A 46 -6.85 -17.77 6.68
N ARG A 47 -6.87 -16.49 6.31
CA ARG A 47 -5.81 -15.86 5.52
C ARG A 47 -4.42 -16.06 6.15
N THR A 48 -4.33 -16.02 7.47
CA THR A 48 -3.07 -16.31 8.21
C THR A 48 -2.64 -17.76 8.04
N LYS A 49 -3.55 -18.72 8.26
CA LYS A 49 -3.30 -20.16 8.04
C LYS A 49 -2.93 -20.47 6.59
N GLN A 50 -3.42 -19.69 5.63
CA GLN A 50 -3.03 -19.82 4.23
C GLN A 50 -1.57 -19.41 4.00
N LEU A 51 -1.16 -18.28 4.57
CA LEU A 51 0.21 -17.77 4.46
C LEU A 51 1.24 -18.62 5.21
N GLU A 52 0.82 -19.34 6.26
CA GLU A 52 1.68 -20.28 6.99
C GLU A 52 1.98 -21.59 6.24
N ASN A 53 1.28 -21.87 5.13
CA ASN A 53 1.49 -23.10 4.38
C ASN A 53 2.89 -23.15 3.75
N PRO A 54 3.73 -24.14 4.09
CA PRO A 54 5.12 -24.21 3.62
C PRO A 54 5.20 -24.35 2.08
N LYS A 55 4.21 -25.01 1.47
CA LYS A 55 4.11 -25.14 0.00
C LYS A 55 3.83 -23.82 -0.70
N LEU A 56 3.10 -22.90 -0.06
CA LEU A 56 2.84 -21.57 -0.60
C LEU A 56 4.01 -20.65 -0.31
N LEU A 57 4.64 -20.77 0.86
CA LEU A 57 5.85 -20.05 1.22
C LEU A 57 7.02 -20.35 0.29
N ALA A 58 7.26 -21.62 -0.04
CA ALA A 58 8.31 -22.03 -0.96
C ALA A 58 8.10 -21.50 -2.40
N LYS A 59 6.84 -21.33 -2.82
CA LYS A 59 6.51 -20.71 -4.12
C LYS A 59 6.67 -19.19 -4.09
N LEU A 60 6.39 -18.57 -2.95
CA LEU A 60 6.48 -17.14 -2.76
C LEU A 60 7.91 -16.67 -2.46
N LYS A 61 8.77 -17.56 -1.94
CA LYS A 61 10.10 -17.25 -1.42
C LYS A 61 11.02 -18.45 -1.58
N ALA A 62 12.18 -18.25 -2.19
CA ALA A 62 13.25 -19.23 -2.17
C ALA A 62 13.69 -19.60 -0.73
N ASP A 63 13.47 -18.72 0.26
CA ASP A 63 14.07 -18.84 1.61
C ASP A 63 13.08 -18.88 2.79
N GLY A 64 11.87 -19.41 2.59
CA GLY A 64 11.04 -19.96 3.69
C GLY A 64 10.56 -19.03 4.82
N LYS A 65 10.82 -17.72 4.80
CA LYS A 65 10.35 -16.76 5.82
C LYS A 65 9.48 -15.66 5.21
N PRO A 66 8.24 -15.41 5.69
CA PRO A 66 7.45 -14.20 5.39
C PRO A 66 8.09 -12.85 5.74
N SER A 67 9.42 -12.68 5.73
CA SER A 67 10.03 -11.36 5.81
C SER A 67 9.71 -10.59 4.52
N VAL A 68 8.78 -9.64 4.62
CA VAL A 68 9.02 -8.36 3.96
C VAL A 68 10.38 -7.93 4.50
N GLU A 69 11.41 -7.87 3.67
CA GLU A 69 12.66 -7.24 4.08
C GLU A 69 12.30 -5.80 4.40
N VAL A 70 12.06 -5.55 5.69
CA VAL A 70 11.73 -4.23 6.21
C VAL A 70 12.96 -3.39 5.93
N PRO A 71 12.89 -2.42 4.98
CA PRO A 71 14.03 -1.58 4.68
C PRO A 71 14.53 -0.94 5.97
N GLU A 72 15.83 -0.68 6.09
CA GLU A 72 16.43 -0.17 7.34
C GLU A 72 15.76 1.13 7.82
N GLU A 73 15.13 1.86 6.91
CA GLU A 73 14.29 3.02 7.19
C GLU A 73 13.10 2.75 8.12
N PHE A 74 12.59 1.52 8.16
CA PHE A 74 11.45 1.10 8.99
C PHE A 74 11.87 0.34 10.26
N LYS A 75 13.16 0.00 10.41
CA LYS A 75 13.71 -0.58 11.65
C LYS A 75 13.96 0.50 12.72
N GLN A 76 14.12 1.75 12.29
CA GLN A 76 14.23 2.90 13.18
C GLN A 76 12.82 3.29 13.69
N LYS A 77 12.64 3.33 15.01
CA LYS A 77 11.36 3.68 15.66
C LYS A 77 10.88 5.09 15.32
N THR A 78 11.79 5.96 14.90
CA THR A 78 11.48 7.29 14.38
C THR A 78 11.00 7.15 12.95
N GLY A 79 9.67 7.16 12.76
CA GLY A 79 9.07 7.10 11.43
C GLY A 79 9.51 8.26 10.53
N THR A 80 9.28 8.09 9.22
CA THR A 80 9.50 9.12 8.19
C THR A 80 8.83 10.45 8.52
N ALA A 81 7.69 10.44 9.23
CA ALA A 81 6.99 11.63 9.67
C ALA A 81 7.86 12.57 10.53
N ASN A 82 8.65 12.03 11.48
CA ASN A 82 9.50 12.86 12.34
C ASN A 82 10.62 13.53 11.55
N ARG A 83 11.20 12.83 10.57
CA ARG A 83 12.22 13.38 9.65
C ARG A 83 11.66 14.54 8.83
N ILE A 84 10.42 14.42 8.35
CA ILE A 84 9.75 15.48 7.57
C ILE A 84 9.46 16.71 8.44
N LEU A 85 9.00 16.52 9.68
CA LEU A 85 8.72 17.62 10.60
C LEU A 85 10.01 18.37 10.99
N GLU A 86 11.08 17.63 11.32
CA GLU A 86 12.37 18.21 11.67
C GLU A 86 12.98 19.00 10.50
N ALA A 87 12.88 18.49 9.27
CA ALA A 87 13.33 19.19 8.07
C ALA A 87 12.56 20.51 7.84
N LYS A 88 11.24 20.50 8.02
CA LYS A 88 10.39 21.71 7.90
C LYS A 88 10.67 22.73 8.99
N GLU A 89 10.94 22.29 10.22
CA GLU A 89 11.30 23.18 11.31
C GLU A 89 12.66 23.84 11.09
N LYS A 90 13.66 23.09 10.60
CA LYS A 90 14.96 23.63 10.20
C LYS A 90 14.83 24.67 9.09
N GLN A 91 14.00 24.43 8.07
CA GLN A 91 13.72 25.43 7.02
C GLN A 91 13.15 26.72 7.62
N ARG A 92 12.14 26.63 8.50
CA ARG A 92 11.59 27.80 9.21
C ARG A 92 12.61 28.53 10.05
N ALA A 93 13.52 27.82 10.73
CA ALA A 93 14.59 28.43 11.50
C ALA A 93 15.59 29.19 10.61
N THR A 94 15.94 28.64 9.45
CA THR A 94 16.85 29.29 8.50
C THR A 94 16.24 30.54 7.85
N GLU A 95 14.94 30.52 7.54
CA GLU A 95 14.24 31.69 6.99
C GLU A 95 14.13 32.81 8.02
N LYS A 96 13.75 32.48 9.26
CA LYS A 96 13.73 33.45 10.38
C LYS A 96 15.12 34.02 10.70
N GLY A 97 16.18 33.23 10.55
CA GLY A 97 17.57 33.68 10.70
C GLY A 97 17.97 34.68 9.61
N LYS A 98 17.59 34.41 8.35
CA LYS A 98 17.86 35.30 7.20
C LYS A 98 17.10 36.62 7.29
N GLU A 99 15.84 36.59 7.74
CA GLU A 99 15.03 37.80 7.96
C GLU A 99 15.58 38.68 9.11
N LYS A 100 16.07 38.06 10.19
CA LYS A 100 16.71 38.80 11.29
C LYS A 100 18.06 39.38 10.89
N ALA A 101 18.83 38.68 10.06
CA ALA A 101 20.10 39.18 9.54
C ALA A 101 19.89 40.40 8.62
N SER A 102 18.94 40.35 7.69
CA SER A 102 18.64 41.48 6.78
C SER A 102 18.02 42.69 7.50
N ALA A 103 17.20 42.47 8.54
CA ALA A 103 16.70 43.54 9.40
C ALA A 103 17.81 44.21 10.24
N SER A 104 18.84 43.46 10.64
CA SER A 104 19.98 44.00 11.40
C SER A 104 20.97 44.77 10.52
N ASP A 105 21.18 44.34 9.28
CA ASP A 105 22.08 44.98 8.31
C ASP A 105 21.51 46.32 7.81
N SER A 106 20.22 46.35 7.48
CA SER A 106 19.50 47.59 7.12
C SER A 106 19.42 48.62 8.27
N LYS A 107 19.47 48.18 9.53
CA LYS A 107 19.49 49.07 10.71
C LYS A 107 20.90 49.57 11.04
N ARG A 108 21.94 48.83 10.64
CA ARG A 108 23.34 49.22 10.79
C ARG A 108 23.76 50.25 9.74
N GLN A 109 23.31 50.11 8.49
CA GLN A 109 23.56 51.10 7.43
C GLN A 109 22.90 52.46 7.70
N LYS A 110 21.77 52.52 8.39
CA LYS A 110 21.09 53.79 8.74
C LYS A 110 21.72 54.55 9.91
N ARG A 111 22.69 53.96 10.62
CA ARG A 111 23.29 54.56 11.83
C ARG A 111 24.72 55.09 11.63
N SER A 112 25.29 54.97 10.43
CA SER A 112 26.70 55.30 10.17
C SER A 112 26.94 56.57 9.34
N VAL A 113 25.99 57.51 9.28
CA VAL A 113 26.29 58.87 8.80
C VAL A 113 26.68 59.75 9.99
N PRO A 114 27.95 60.16 10.12
CA PRO A 114 28.34 61.15 11.13
C PRO A 114 27.74 62.51 10.75
N PHE A 115 27.01 63.10 11.68
CA PHE A 115 26.48 64.45 11.56
C PHE A 115 27.55 65.40 12.12
N ASP A 116 28.48 65.90 11.29
CA ASP A 116 29.36 67.00 11.69
C ASP A 116 29.78 67.89 10.50
N ILE A 117 29.32 69.15 10.59
CA ILE A 117 30.06 70.41 10.42
C ILE A 117 30.48 70.84 8.99
N LEU A 118 29.85 71.93 8.51
CA LEU A 118 30.53 73.21 8.19
C LEU A 118 29.49 74.31 7.83
N MET A 119 29.21 75.17 8.80
CA MET A 119 28.95 76.61 8.54
C MET A 119 30.31 77.28 8.25
N SER A 120 30.27 78.40 7.50
CA SER A 120 31.37 79.28 7.02
C SER A 120 31.63 79.11 5.51
N ASN A 121 31.57 80.11 4.63
CA ASN A 121 31.50 81.58 4.73
C ASN A 121 30.50 82.16 3.72
#